data_AF-A0A076H7H0-F1
#
_entry.id   AF-A0A076H7H0-F1
#
_cell.length_a   1.000
_cell.length_b   1.000
_cell.length_c   1.000
_cell.angle_alpha   90.00
_cell.angle_beta   90.00
_cell.angle_gamma   90.00
#
_symmetry.space_group_name_H-M   'P 1'
#
loop_
_entity.id
_entity.type
_entity.pdbx_description
1 polymer ?
#
loop_
_entity_poly.entity_id
_entity_poly.type
_entity_poly.pdbx_seq_one_letter_code
_entity_poly.pdbx_strand_id
1 'polypeptide(L)'
;MGDLSSRFATLMARMAKSDADLYRTIGEQNAHVRQMVDELVPPDNQTTDTQRDLLPTAGLLPEPECEQALLKRRFGKVAEAQAWIEEQIGPGPKRPSWAVIIQTCKTGSWPAKTTRAAARSKALTAEELDASLISLEQRLDQRLKRMEAMLLLLADEHKAMLSPSDVR
;
A
#
# COMPACT_ATOMS: atom_id res chain seq x y z
N MET A 1 6.36 -57.99 21.37
CA MET A 1 7.03 -56.99 20.50
C MET A 1 6.11 -56.32 19.46
N GLY A 2 4.86 -56.76 19.24
CA GLY A 2 3.99 -56.20 18.20
C GLY A 2 3.17 -54.94 18.59
N ASP A 3 2.88 -54.73 19.87
CA ASP A 3 1.95 -53.67 20.30
C ASP A 3 2.53 -52.24 20.21
N LEU A 4 3.85 -52.07 20.33
CA LEU A 4 4.48 -50.77 20.07
C LEU A 4 4.42 -50.40 18.59
N SER A 5 4.69 -51.38 17.71
CA SER A 5 4.68 -51.17 16.26
C SER A 5 3.28 -50.82 15.74
N SER A 6 2.22 -51.47 16.24
CA SER A 6 0.85 -51.14 15.84
C SER A 6 0.41 -49.75 16.32
N ARG A 7 0.87 -49.31 17.49
CA ARG A 7 0.63 -47.95 18.02
C ARG A 7 1.35 -46.89 17.20
N PHE A 8 2.60 -47.12 16.80
CA PHE A 8 3.32 -46.22 15.90
C PHE A 8 2.66 -46.14 14.51
N ALA A 9 2.23 -47.28 13.94
CA ALA A 9 1.52 -47.30 12.67
C ALA A 9 0.20 -46.50 12.75
N THR A 10 -0.55 -46.66 13.85
CA THR A 10 -1.79 -45.93 14.08
C THR A 10 -1.55 -44.42 14.26
N LEU A 11 -0.46 -44.03 14.94
CA LEU A 11 -0.09 -42.63 15.11
C LEU A 11 0.28 -41.99 13.76
N MET A 12 1.13 -42.65 12.98
CA MET A 12 1.53 -42.17 11.66
C MET A 12 0.34 -42.06 10.70
N ALA A 13 -0.59 -43.01 10.74
CA ALA A 13 -1.81 -42.94 9.93
C ALA A 13 -2.72 -41.77 10.32
N ARG A 14 -2.83 -41.46 11.62
CA ARG A 14 -3.59 -40.29 12.11
C ARG A 14 -2.91 -38.98 11.72
N MET A 15 -1.59 -38.92 11.81
CA MET A 15 -0.81 -37.73 11.46
C MET A 15 -0.87 -37.46 9.95
N ALA A 16 -0.68 -38.49 9.12
CA ALA A 16 -0.82 -38.39 7.67
C ALA A 16 -2.23 -37.97 7.24
N LYS A 17 -3.27 -38.45 7.94
CA LYS A 17 -4.65 -38.02 7.70
C LYS A 17 -4.87 -36.55 8.10
N SER A 18 -4.36 -36.14 9.26
CA SER A 18 -4.41 -34.74 9.72
C SER A 18 -3.72 -33.80 8.74
N ASP A 19 -2.56 -34.19 8.21
CA ASP A 19 -1.82 -33.38 7.23
C ASP A 19 -2.58 -33.29 5.90
N ALA A 20 -3.16 -34.40 5.43
CA ALA A 20 -3.99 -34.40 4.23
C ALA A 20 -5.23 -33.50 4.35
N ASP A 21 -5.89 -33.52 5.51
CA ASP A 21 -7.04 -32.65 5.81
C ASP A 21 -6.61 -31.17 5.90
N LEU A 22 -5.41 -30.89 6.44
CA LEU A 22 -4.81 -29.56 6.43
C LEU A 22 -4.54 -29.04 5.02
N TYR A 23 -3.91 -29.84 4.14
CA TYR A 23 -3.67 -29.42 2.76
C TYR A 23 -4.95 -29.21 1.97
N ARG A 24 -5.98 -30.02 2.24
CA ARG A 24 -7.29 -29.84 1.61
C ARG A 24 -7.95 -28.53 2.04
N THR A 25 -7.98 -28.25 3.34
CA THR A 25 -8.58 -27.02 3.87
C THR A 25 -7.82 -25.77 3.41
N ILE A 26 -6.49 -25.80 3.37
CA ILE A 26 -5.66 -24.72 2.82
C ILE A 26 -5.92 -24.54 1.31
N GLY A 27 -6.11 -25.64 0.57
CA GLY A 27 -6.47 -25.59 -0.86
C GLY A 27 -7.82 -24.94 -1.10
N GLU A 28 -8.83 -25.31 -0.31
CA GLU A 28 -10.18 -24.74 -0.35
C GLU A 28 -10.18 -23.25 0.03
N GLN A 29 -9.44 -22.86 1.07
CA GLN A 29 -9.27 -21.45 1.47
C GLN A 29 -8.56 -20.63 0.39
N ASN A 30 -7.48 -21.15 -0.21
CA ASN A 30 -6.77 -20.45 -1.29
C ASN A 30 -7.63 -20.31 -2.55
N ALA A 31 -8.45 -21.31 -2.87
CA ALA A 31 -9.40 -21.23 -3.97
C ALA A 31 -10.47 -20.15 -3.71
N HIS A 32 -10.97 -20.08 -2.48
CA HIS A 32 -11.95 -19.06 -2.09
C HIS A 32 -11.36 -17.65 -2.13
N VAL A 33 -10.12 -17.46 -1.65
CA VAL A 33 -9.42 -16.15 -1.73
C VAL A 33 -9.25 -15.72 -3.18
N ARG A 34 -8.91 -16.63 -4.10
CA ARG A 34 -8.81 -16.30 -5.53
C ARG A 34 -10.15 -15.86 -6.12
N GLN A 35 -11.25 -16.53 -5.76
CA GLN A 35 -12.59 -16.13 -6.20
C GLN A 35 -13.00 -14.75 -5.66
N MET A 36 -12.72 -14.47 -4.38
CA MET A 36 -12.99 -13.15 -3.80
C MET A 36 -12.17 -12.05 -4.49
N VAL A 37 -10.91 -12.34 -4.82
CA VAL A 37 -10.06 -11.40 -5.57
C VAL A 37 -10.59 -11.20 -6.98
N ASP A 38 -11.00 -12.27 -7.68
CA ASP A 38 -11.58 -12.17 -9.02
C ASP A 38 -12.91 -11.38 -9.02
N GLU A 39 -13.73 -11.49 -7.99
CA GLU A 39 -14.98 -10.70 -7.83
C GLU A 39 -14.73 -9.22 -7.50
N LEU A 40 -13.63 -8.91 -6.81
CA LEU A 40 -13.20 -7.55 -6.49
C LEU A 40 -12.54 -6.83 -7.68
N VAL A 41 -12.19 -7.55 -8.75
CA VAL A 41 -11.67 -6.98 -10.00
C VAL A 41 -12.85 -6.75 -10.96
N PRO A 42 -13.31 -5.50 -11.18
CA PRO A 42 -14.37 -5.22 -12.15
C PRO A 42 -13.94 -5.63 -13.58
N PRO A 43 -14.85 -6.16 -14.41
CA PRO A 43 -14.52 -6.77 -15.71
C PRO A 43 -14.08 -5.79 -16.81
N ASP A 44 -13.88 -4.50 -16.52
CA ASP A 44 -13.57 -3.48 -17.54
C ASP A 44 -12.08 -3.29 -17.87
N ASN A 45 -11.18 -4.08 -17.28
CA ASN A 45 -9.73 -3.94 -17.53
C ASN A 45 -9.08 -5.17 -18.17
N GLN A 46 -9.74 -5.77 -19.18
CA GLN A 46 -9.03 -6.66 -20.11
C GLN A 46 -8.27 -5.85 -21.18
N THR A 47 -7.21 -5.17 -20.75
CA THR A 47 -6.11 -4.78 -21.65
C THR A 47 -4.78 -5.05 -20.96
N THR A 48 -4.20 -6.19 -21.34
CA THR A 48 -2.76 -6.43 -21.53
C THR A 48 -1.77 -5.92 -20.49
N ASP A 49 -1.04 -6.88 -19.94
CA ASP A 49 0.34 -6.81 -19.46
C ASP A 49 0.63 -6.12 -18.12
N THR A 50 0.87 -6.96 -17.12
CA THR A 50 1.90 -6.80 -16.08
C THR A 50 2.04 -5.39 -15.49
N GLN A 51 1.08 -4.99 -14.67
CA GLN A 51 1.35 -4.05 -13.60
C GLN A 51 0.93 -4.67 -12.29
N ARG A 52 1.93 -4.91 -11.44
CA ARG A 52 1.72 -5.18 -10.02
C ARG A 52 0.86 -4.05 -9.48
N ASP A 53 -0.33 -4.39 -9.02
CA ASP A 53 -1.17 -3.53 -8.19
C ASP A 53 -0.36 -3.08 -6.98
N LEU A 54 0.25 -1.91 -7.12
CA LEU A 54 0.59 -1.06 -6.00
C LEU A 54 -0.69 -0.30 -5.71
N LEU A 55 -1.27 -0.54 -4.54
CA LEU A 55 -2.38 0.21 -3.94
C LEU A 55 -2.33 1.68 -4.44
N PRO A 56 -3.46 2.25 -4.93
CA PRO A 56 -3.49 3.64 -5.35
C PRO A 56 -3.16 4.50 -4.15
N THR A 57 -1.88 4.88 -4.05
CA THR A 57 -1.40 5.80 -3.05
C THR A 57 -2.04 7.11 -3.48
N ALA A 58 -3.05 7.56 -2.72
CA ALA A 58 -3.86 8.71 -3.05
C ALA A 58 -3.01 9.78 -3.73
N GLY A 59 -3.27 10.02 -5.02
CA GLY A 59 -2.52 10.98 -5.81
C GLY A 59 -2.46 12.31 -5.07
N LEU A 60 -1.30 12.96 -5.06
CA LEU A 60 -1.12 14.26 -4.39
C LEU A 60 -2.12 15.30 -4.89
N LEU A 61 -2.59 15.15 -6.13
CA LEU A 61 -3.64 15.98 -6.72
C LEU A 61 -4.70 15.10 -7.38
N PRO A 62 -5.97 15.54 -7.39
CA PRO A 62 -7.02 14.89 -8.16
C PRO A 62 -6.65 14.86 -9.65
N GLU A 63 -6.98 13.76 -10.34
CA GLU A 63 -6.65 13.49 -11.75
C GLU A 63 -6.85 14.65 -12.75
N PRO A 64 -7.89 15.50 -12.66
CA PRO A 64 -8.05 16.62 -13.58
C PRO A 64 -6.99 17.73 -13.44
N GLU A 65 -6.28 17.80 -12.31
CA GLU A 65 -5.25 18.83 -12.07
C GLU A 65 -3.84 18.34 -12.41
N CYS A 66 -3.68 17.06 -12.77
CA CYS A 66 -2.41 16.47 -13.16
C CYS A 66 -2.05 16.70 -14.65
N GLU A 67 -2.78 17.56 -15.37
CA GLU A 67 -2.44 17.92 -16.74
C GLU A 67 -1.26 18.90 -16.78
N GLN A 68 -0.35 18.70 -17.75
CA GLN A 68 0.87 19.49 -17.89
C GLN A 68 0.59 21.00 -18.00
N ALA A 69 -0.54 21.39 -18.62
CA ALA A 69 -0.94 22.78 -18.79
C ALA A 69 -1.31 23.45 -17.45
N LEU A 70 -1.99 22.72 -16.56
CA LEU A 70 -2.41 23.22 -15.27
C LEU A 70 -1.25 23.25 -14.27
N LEU A 71 -0.39 22.22 -14.28
CA LEU A 71 0.82 22.22 -13.46
C LEU A 71 1.81 23.33 -13.88
N LYS A 72 1.93 23.61 -15.18
CA LYS A 72 2.69 24.77 -15.67
C LYS A 72 2.05 26.11 -15.27
N ARG A 73 0.72 26.20 -15.23
CA ARG A 73 0.02 27.40 -14.73
C ARG A 73 0.18 27.60 -13.22
N ARG A 74 0.17 26.51 -12.44
CA ARG A 74 0.26 26.56 -10.97
C ARG A 74 1.67 26.81 -10.45
N PHE A 75 2.67 26.16 -11.05
CA PHE A 75 4.04 26.20 -10.54
C PHE A 75 5.01 26.97 -11.45
N GLY A 76 4.64 27.26 -12.70
CA GLY A 76 5.49 27.98 -13.68
C GLY A 76 6.71 27.19 -14.16
N LYS A 77 7.57 26.76 -13.22
CA LYS A 77 8.83 26.07 -13.43
C LYS A 77 8.81 24.68 -12.80
N VAL A 78 9.60 23.78 -13.40
CA VAL A 78 9.83 22.41 -12.92
C VAL A 78 10.41 22.39 -11.50
N ALA A 79 11.27 23.35 -11.17
CA ALA A 79 11.95 23.42 -9.87
C ALA A 79 11.00 23.76 -8.70
N GLU A 80 10.01 24.64 -8.95
CA GLU A 80 9.01 25.01 -7.93
C GLU A 80 8.03 23.87 -7.69
N ALA A 81 7.60 23.19 -8.77
CA ALA A 81 6.80 21.98 -8.66
C ALA A 81 7.56 20.85 -7.93
N GLN A 82 8.86 20.69 -8.20
CA GLN A 82 9.69 19.72 -7.48
C GLN A 82 9.78 20.05 -5.98
N ALA A 83 10.07 21.30 -5.61
CA ALA A 83 10.17 21.70 -4.21
C ALA A 83 8.86 21.45 -3.44
N TRP A 84 7.72 21.73 -4.08
CA TRP A 84 6.41 21.44 -3.51
C TRP A 84 6.17 19.93 -3.32
N ILE A 85 6.55 19.10 -4.30
CA ILE A 85 6.44 17.64 -4.18
C ILE A 85 7.39 17.09 -3.11
N GLU A 86 8.59 17.67 -2.98
CA GLU A 86 9.57 17.30 -1.95
C GLU A 86 9.06 17.60 -0.54
N GLU A 87 8.30 18.68 -0.35
CA GLU A 87 7.65 19.01 0.92
C GLU A 87 6.58 17.97 1.31
N GLN A 88 5.90 17.38 0.32
CA GLN A 88 4.80 16.46 0.55
C GLN A 88 5.23 14.98 0.65
N ILE A 89 6.19 14.54 -0.18
CA ILE A 89 6.59 13.11 -0.26
C ILE A 89 8.03 12.88 0.23
N GLY A 90 8.85 13.92 0.36
CA GLY A 90 10.26 13.83 0.73
C GLY A 90 11.22 13.95 -0.48
N PRO A 91 12.54 13.83 -0.25
CA PRO A 91 13.57 14.25 -1.21
C PRO A 91 13.50 13.50 -2.54
N GLY A 92 13.52 14.26 -3.63
CA GLY A 92 13.30 13.80 -4.99
C GLY A 92 14.55 13.70 -5.87
N PRO A 93 14.38 13.30 -7.14
CA PRO A 93 15.47 13.27 -8.11
C PRO A 93 15.97 14.69 -8.41
N LYS A 94 17.30 14.87 -8.52
CA LYS A 94 17.95 16.19 -8.69
C LYS A 94 17.54 16.99 -9.95
N ARG A 95 16.93 16.35 -10.95
CA ARG A 95 16.47 16.97 -12.23
C ARG A 95 15.26 16.20 -12.80
N PRO A 96 14.05 16.37 -12.27
CA PRO A 96 12.86 15.72 -12.82
C PRO A 96 12.45 16.38 -14.14
N SER A 97 11.95 15.58 -15.08
CA SER A 97 11.22 16.13 -16.23
C SER A 97 9.77 16.42 -15.84
N TRP A 98 9.05 17.23 -16.62
CA TRP A 98 7.62 17.45 -16.39
C TRP A 98 6.80 16.15 -16.38
N ALA A 99 7.23 15.13 -17.14
CA ALA A 99 6.58 13.83 -17.15
C ALA A 99 6.74 13.11 -15.80
N VAL A 100 7.93 13.20 -15.17
CA VAL A 100 8.17 12.67 -13.82
C VAL A 100 7.28 13.39 -12.81
N ILE A 101 7.15 14.72 -12.91
CA ILE A 101 6.29 15.52 -12.03
C ILE A 101 4.80 15.13 -12.16
N ILE A 102 4.32 14.98 -13.39
CA ILE A 102 2.93 14.55 -13.65
C ILE A 102 2.70 13.15 -13.07
N GLN A 103 3.63 12.24 -13.31
CA GLN A 103 3.54 10.88 -12.77
C GLN A 103 3.54 10.90 -11.25
N THR A 104 4.42 11.67 -10.59
CA THR A 104 4.45 11.80 -9.13
C THR A 104 3.19 12.40 -8.55
N CYS A 105 2.58 13.37 -9.23
CA CYS A 105 1.32 13.95 -8.78
C CYS A 105 0.18 12.92 -8.86
N LYS A 106 0.19 12.04 -9.86
CA LYS A 106 -0.78 10.95 -10.02
C LYS A 106 -0.55 9.79 -9.04
N THR A 107 0.70 9.40 -8.82
CA THR A 107 1.06 8.19 -8.06
C THR A 107 1.40 8.46 -6.60
N GLY A 108 1.46 9.73 -6.19
CA GLY A 108 1.80 10.11 -4.81
C GLY A 108 3.20 9.66 -4.35
N SER A 109 4.08 9.32 -5.29
CA SER A 109 5.41 8.76 -5.03
C SER A 109 6.39 9.07 -6.16
N TRP A 110 7.64 9.39 -5.82
CA TRP A 110 8.72 9.52 -6.80
C TRP A 110 8.83 8.24 -7.63
N PRO A 111 8.86 8.30 -8.98
CA PRO A 111 9.06 7.10 -9.77
C PRO A 111 10.37 6.47 -9.34
N ALA A 112 10.30 5.20 -8.91
CA ALA A 112 11.48 4.41 -8.63
C ALA A 112 12.39 4.54 -9.84
N LYS A 113 13.63 5.00 -9.63
CA LYS A 113 14.60 5.20 -10.71
C LYS A 113 14.58 3.94 -11.56
N THR A 114 14.07 4.06 -12.78
CA THR A 114 14.14 3.00 -13.79
C THR A 114 15.57 2.95 -14.30
N THR A 115 16.55 2.79 -13.41
CA THR A 115 17.73 2.03 -13.77
C THR A 115 17.18 0.68 -14.15
N ARG A 116 17.12 0.43 -15.46
CA ARG A 116 16.88 -0.85 -16.11
C ARG A 116 17.98 -1.80 -15.64
N ALA A 117 17.91 -2.19 -14.38
CA ALA A 117 18.79 -3.11 -13.74
C ALA A 117 18.06 -4.43 -13.83
N ALA A 118 18.39 -5.18 -14.88
CA ALA A 118 18.50 -6.62 -14.76
C ALA A 118 19.52 -6.95 -13.65
N ALA A 119 19.15 -6.67 -12.39
CA ALA A 119 19.90 -7.04 -11.22
C ALA A 119 19.03 -8.06 -10.50
N ARG A 120 19.44 -9.32 -10.66
CA ARG A 120 19.08 -10.47 -9.84
C ARG A 120 18.51 -10.02 -8.49
N SER A 121 17.31 -10.47 -8.20
CA SER A 121 16.74 -10.51 -6.86
C SER A 121 17.79 -11.03 -5.88
N LYS A 122 18.52 -10.13 -5.22
CA LYS A 122 19.00 -10.42 -3.87
C LYS A 122 17.72 -10.45 -3.06
N ALA A 123 17.28 -11.66 -2.73
CA ALA A 123 16.23 -11.82 -1.74
C ALA A 123 16.66 -10.99 -0.53
N LEU A 124 15.89 -9.96 -0.20
CA LEU A 124 16.07 -9.23 1.05
C LEU A 124 16.14 -10.27 2.16
N THR A 125 17.13 -10.16 3.02
CA THR A 125 17.21 -11.05 4.19
C THR A 125 15.98 -10.79 5.06
N ALA A 126 15.52 -11.81 5.79
CA ALA A 126 14.34 -11.68 6.65
C ALA A 126 14.45 -10.47 7.60
N GLU A 127 15.66 -10.18 8.07
CA GLU A 127 15.97 -9.04 8.94
C GLU A 127 15.79 -7.67 8.25
N GLU A 128 16.14 -7.54 6.97
CA GLU A 128 15.92 -6.32 6.19
C GLU A 128 14.43 -6.10 5.89
N LEU A 129 13.68 -7.19 5.69
CA LEU A 129 12.22 -7.14 5.54
C LEU A 129 11.54 -6.71 6.84
N ASP A 130 11.91 -7.30 7.98
CA ASP A 130 11.36 -6.93 9.28
C ASP A 130 11.66 -5.47 9.63
N ALA A 131 12.89 -5.01 9.39
CA ALA A 131 13.25 -3.60 9.58
C ALA A 131 12.40 -2.66 8.69
N SER A 132 12.13 -3.07 7.44
CA SER A 132 11.30 -2.29 6.53
C SER A 132 9.83 -2.26 6.97
N LEU A 133 9.29 -3.38 7.47
CA LEU A 133 7.92 -3.48 7.99
C LEU A 133 7.73 -2.60 9.23
N ILE A 134 8.67 -2.67 10.18
CA ILE A 134 8.64 -1.83 11.39
C ILE A 134 8.67 -0.34 11.01
N SER A 135 9.48 0.04 10.02
CA SER A 135 9.54 1.44 9.57
C SER A 135 8.23 1.92 8.93
N LEU A 136 7.53 1.02 8.22
CA LEU A 136 6.23 1.31 7.61
C LEU A 136 5.14 1.41 8.69
N GLU A 137 5.12 0.50 9.66
CA GLU A 137 4.20 0.53 10.79
C GLU A 137 4.32 1.85 11.56
N GLN A 138 5.54 2.26 11.92
CA GLN A 138 5.78 3.52 12.62
C GLN A 138 5.29 4.74 11.83
N ARG A 139 5.47 4.72 10.50
CA ARG A 139 5.02 5.80 9.63
C ARG A 139 3.50 5.85 9.53
N LEU A 140 2.83 4.70 9.47
CA LEU A 140 1.37 4.60 9.46
C LEU A 140 0.78 5.06 10.79
N ASP A 141 1.35 4.63 11.92
CA ASP A 141 0.95 5.07 13.26
C ASP A 141 1.07 6.58 13.42
N GLN A 142 2.16 7.18 12.93
CA GLN A 142 2.33 8.63 13.00
C GLN A 142 1.29 9.37 12.15
N ARG A 143 0.92 8.82 10.98
CA ARG A 143 -0.14 9.40 10.14
C ARG A 143 -1.50 9.25 10.79
N LEU A 144 -1.83 8.10 11.37
CA LEU A 144 -3.08 7.87 12.09
C LEU A 144 -3.22 8.84 13.26
N LYS A 145 -2.18 9.00 14.08
CA LYS A 145 -2.19 9.96 15.20
C LYS A 145 -2.40 11.40 14.74
N ARG A 146 -1.81 11.80 13.61
CA ARG A 146 -2.03 13.14 13.04
C ARG A 146 -3.47 13.32 12.53
N MET A 147 -4.04 12.30 11.88
CA MET A 147 -5.44 12.35 11.43
C MET A 147 -6.39 12.39 12.63
N GLU A 148 -6.13 11.60 13.67
CA GLU A 148 -6.91 11.61 14.90
C GLU A 148 -6.87 12.98 15.59
N ALA A 149 -5.70 13.58 15.72
CA ALA A 149 -5.56 14.94 16.26
C ALA A 149 -6.33 15.99 15.44
N MET A 150 -6.32 15.86 14.11
CA MET A 150 -7.06 16.76 13.22
C MET A 150 -8.57 16.56 13.34
N LEU A 151 -9.04 15.32 13.45
CA LEU A 151 -10.46 15.00 13.65
C LEU A 151 -10.94 15.49 15.02
N LEU A 152 -10.12 15.39 16.07
CA LEU A 152 -10.43 15.94 17.38
C LEU A 152 -10.54 17.47 17.34
N LEU A 153 -9.62 18.15 16.66
CA LEU A 153 -9.69 19.60 16.43
C LEU A 153 -10.98 20.01 15.71
N LEU A 154 -11.36 19.30 14.65
CA LEU A 154 -12.60 19.58 13.92
C LEU A 154 -13.84 19.26 14.75
N ALA A 155 -13.80 18.20 15.57
CA ALA A 155 -14.89 17.87 16.49
C ALA A 155 -15.05 18.94 17.58
N ASP A 156 -13.95 19.48 18.11
CA ASP A 156 -13.96 20.57 19.09
C ASP A 156 -14.43 21.89 18.46
N GLU A 157 -14.00 22.21 17.24
CA GLU A 157 -14.52 23.36 16.48
C GLU A 157 -16.02 23.22 16.21
N HIS A 158 -16.48 22.04 15.78
CA HIS A 158 -17.90 21.78 15.54
C HIS A 158 -18.72 21.87 16.83
N LYS A 159 -18.17 21.40 17.97
CA LYS A 159 -18.81 21.52 19.29
C LYS A 159 -18.88 22.96 19.77
N ALA A 160 -17.85 23.78 19.50
CA ALA A 160 -17.86 25.21 19.79
C ALA A 160 -18.84 25.99 18.89
N MET A 161 -18.98 25.59 17.62
CA MET A 161 -19.97 26.18 16.70
C MET A 161 -21.42 25.78 17.01
N LEU A 162 -21.64 24.65 17.70
CA LEU A 162 -22.94 24.23 18.22
C LEU A 162 -23.31 24.88 19.57
N SER A 163 -22.39 25.61 20.22
CA SER A 163 -22.65 26.33 21.47
C SER A 163 -22.87 27.87 21.38
N PRO A 164 -23.55 28.47 20.38
CA PRO A 164 -23.95 29.86 20.45
C PRO A 164 -25.47 30.01 20.66
N SER A 165 -26.00 29.53 21.78
CA SER A 165 -27.28 30.04 22.33
C SER A 165 -27.55 29.43 23.72
N ASP A 166 -26.99 30.03 24.75
CA ASP A 166 -27.41 30.04 26.17
C ASP A 166 -26.18 30.60 26.90
N VAL A 167 -26.06 31.89 27.16
CA VAL A 167 -26.74 32.59 28.24
C VAL A 167 -26.83 34.08 27.90
N ARG A 168 -28.05 34.62 27.83
CA ARG A 168 -28.37 36.02 28.18
C ARG A 168 -29.58 36.01 29.08
#